data_AF-A0A060BSY2-F1
#
_entry.id   AF-A0A060BSY2-F1
#
_cell.length_a   1.000
_cell.length_b   1.000
_cell.length_c   1.000
_cell.angle_alpha   90.00
_cell.angle_beta   90.00
_cell.angle_gamma   90.00
#
_symmetry.space_group_name_H-M   'P 1'
#
loop_
_entity.id
_entity.type
_entity.pdbx_description
1 polymer ?
#
loop_
_entity_poly.entity_id
_entity_poly.type
_entity_poly.pdbx_seq_one_letter_code
_entity_poly.pdbx_strand_id
1 'polypeptide(L)'
;DAAATRWADGLRLIAAPADGGAPARVLATYDHPHLGRYPALTTRPVGAGRITYVGTVPTPSLAAAVMDWAVAVGGGTPSWRPQHPTQSVSTAVTGHGATLQVVHNWSWEPSGFRLPDAARDVSTGERCAAGAVLPLGAWDVRILVQE
;
A
#
# COMPACT_ATOMS: atom_id res chain seq x y z
N ASP A 1 15.35 -6.68 -5.70
CA ASP A 1 16.31 -5.57 -5.77
C ASP A 1 15.66 -4.23 -5.99
N ALA A 2 15.95 -3.27 -5.09
CA ALA A 2 15.51 -1.89 -5.22
C ALA A 2 16.42 -1.14 -6.19
N ALA A 3 15.85 -0.59 -7.26
CA ALA A 3 16.61 0.19 -8.23
C ALA A 3 15.79 1.31 -8.87
N ALA A 4 16.50 2.33 -9.32
CA ALA A 4 16.02 3.38 -10.20
C ALA A 4 16.11 2.91 -11.65
N THR A 5 15.06 3.11 -12.43
CA THR A 5 15.00 2.68 -13.83
C THR A 5 14.43 3.78 -14.73
N ARG A 6 14.67 3.66 -16.04
CA ARG A 6 14.19 4.54 -17.12
C ARG A 6 14.77 5.97 -17.10
N TRP A 7 14.61 6.73 -16.02
CA TRP A 7 15.19 8.07 -15.84
C TRP A 7 15.65 8.31 -14.40
N ALA A 8 16.41 9.38 -14.19
CA ALA A 8 16.84 9.85 -12.87
C ALA A 8 16.81 11.38 -12.83
N ASP A 9 16.08 11.94 -11.87
CA ASP A 9 15.96 13.37 -11.68
C ASP A 9 17.08 13.94 -10.81
N GLY A 10 17.65 15.07 -11.23
CA GLY A 10 18.65 15.82 -10.47
C GLY A 10 18.00 16.71 -9.40
N LEU A 11 17.31 16.12 -8.42
CA LEU A 11 16.53 16.88 -7.44
C LEU A 11 17.38 17.82 -6.60
N ARG A 12 16.89 19.06 -6.42
CA ARG A 12 17.52 20.07 -5.55
C ARG A 12 16.54 20.45 -4.45
N LEU A 13 16.98 20.30 -3.21
CA LEU A 13 16.17 20.68 -2.06
C LEU A 13 16.25 22.20 -1.88
N ILE A 14 15.09 22.81 -1.67
CA ILE A 14 15.00 24.23 -1.31
C ILE A 14 15.15 24.32 0.20
N ALA A 15 16.19 25.02 0.67
CA ALA A 15 16.48 25.16 2.09
C ALA A 15 15.43 25.99 2.84
N ALA A 16 14.88 27.02 2.18
CA ALA A 16 13.82 27.88 2.70
C ALA A 16 12.61 27.87 1.74
N PRO A 17 11.65 26.96 1.94
CA PRO A 17 10.42 26.91 1.17
C PRO A 17 9.62 28.22 1.25
N ALA A 18 8.97 28.62 0.15
CA ALA A 18 8.22 29.87 0.06
C ALA A 18 6.98 29.91 0.98
N ASP A 19 6.47 28.75 1.39
CA ASP A 19 5.36 28.60 2.34
C ASP A 19 5.83 28.62 3.82
N GLY A 20 7.12 28.90 4.08
CA GLY A 20 7.68 29.00 5.42
C GLY A 20 7.83 27.67 6.17
N GLY A 21 7.46 26.55 5.57
CA GLY A 21 7.57 25.23 6.21
C GLY A 21 8.98 24.63 6.15
N ALA A 22 9.19 23.50 6.81
CA ALA A 22 10.48 22.79 6.81
C ALA A 22 10.90 22.33 5.40
N PRO A 23 12.21 22.24 5.09
CA PRO A 23 12.67 21.68 3.83
C PRO A 23 12.29 20.21 3.67
N ALA A 24 12.29 19.72 2.44
CA ALA A 24 12.08 18.30 2.17
C ALA A 24 13.22 17.44 2.73
N ARG A 25 12.89 16.26 3.25
CA ARG A 25 13.82 15.24 3.73
C ARG A 25 14.10 14.22 2.63
N VAL A 26 15.34 13.75 2.54
CA VAL A 26 15.73 12.66 1.65
C VAL A 26 15.32 11.32 2.26
N LEU A 27 14.67 10.47 1.44
CA LEU A 27 14.36 9.07 1.79
C LEU A 27 15.37 8.10 1.19
N ALA A 28 15.83 8.38 -0.03
CA ALA A 28 16.84 7.58 -0.73
C ALA A 28 17.64 8.46 -1.70
N THR A 29 18.89 8.07 -1.93
CA THR A 29 19.82 8.65 -2.91
C THR A 29 20.17 7.61 -3.97
N TYR A 30 20.62 8.07 -5.14
CA TYR A 30 21.18 7.14 -6.14
C TYR A 30 22.53 6.59 -5.68
N ASP A 31 22.73 5.29 -5.81
CA ASP A 31 24.07 4.69 -5.70
C ASP A 31 24.75 4.77 -7.08
N HIS A 32 25.36 5.93 -7.36
CA HIS A 32 26.03 6.19 -8.63
C HIS A 32 27.05 7.34 -8.48
N PRO A 33 28.26 7.23 -9.03
CA PRO A 33 29.33 8.23 -8.83
C PRO A 33 28.95 9.66 -9.18
N HIS A 34 28.13 9.85 -10.23
CA HIS A 34 27.69 11.19 -10.65
C HIS A 34 26.33 11.60 -10.06
N LEU A 35 25.41 10.65 -9.89
CA LEU A 35 24.02 10.95 -9.55
C LEU A 35 23.75 10.92 -8.04
N GLY A 36 24.62 10.27 -7.25
CA GLY A 36 24.46 10.19 -5.79
C GLY A 36 24.48 11.51 -5.05
N ARG A 37 24.90 12.60 -5.72
CA ARG A 37 24.76 13.98 -5.21
C ARG A 37 23.32 14.49 -5.22
N TYR A 38 22.42 13.82 -5.91
CA TYR A 38 21.01 14.16 -5.98
C TYR A 38 20.16 13.14 -5.19
N PRO A 39 19.17 13.60 -4.43
CA PRO A 39 18.14 12.73 -3.88
C PRO A 39 17.38 12.01 -5.00
N ALA A 40 17.08 10.73 -4.80
CA ALA A 40 16.17 9.98 -5.67
C ALA A 40 14.73 10.09 -5.17
N LEU A 41 14.54 10.00 -3.85
CA LEU A 41 13.23 10.09 -3.20
C LEU A 41 13.27 11.14 -2.10
N THR A 42 12.27 12.01 -2.06
CA THR A 42 12.16 13.07 -1.05
C THR A 42 10.76 13.14 -0.49
N THR A 43 10.62 13.64 0.73
CA THR A 43 9.31 13.84 1.37
C THR A 43 9.27 15.09 2.22
N ARG A 44 8.12 15.74 2.30
CA ARG A 44 7.93 16.98 3.06
C ARG A 44 6.52 17.06 3.63
N PRO A 45 6.34 17.40 4.93
CA PRO A 45 5.04 17.80 5.45
C PRO A 45 4.58 19.11 4.80
N VAL A 46 3.33 19.18 4.36
CA VAL A 46 2.72 20.39 3.78
C VAL A 46 1.30 20.52 4.33
N GLY A 47 1.02 21.59 5.06
CA GLY A 47 -0.23 21.73 5.81
C GLY A 47 -0.45 20.53 6.75
N ALA A 48 -1.66 19.95 6.73
CA ALA A 48 -1.99 18.73 7.48
C ALA A 48 -1.54 17.43 6.81
N GLY A 49 -0.86 17.51 5.65
CA GLY A 49 -0.49 16.36 4.84
C GLY A 49 1.00 16.24 4.56
N ARG A 50 1.33 15.48 3.53
CA ARG A 50 2.70 15.19 3.10
C ARG A 50 2.76 15.01 1.60
N ILE A 51 3.81 15.54 0.99
CA ILE A 51 4.17 15.29 -0.41
C ILE A 51 5.41 14.42 -0.42
N THR A 52 5.38 13.33 -1.19
CA THR A 52 6.53 12.46 -1.44
C THR A 52 6.78 12.41 -2.94
N TYR A 53 8.01 12.68 -3.35
CA TYR A 53 8.43 12.71 -4.74
C TYR A 53 9.38 11.55 -5.03
N VAL A 54 9.15 10.84 -6.13
CA VAL A 54 9.97 9.72 -6.61
C VAL A 54 10.55 10.12 -7.97
N GLY A 55 11.85 10.44 -8.02
CA GLY A 55 12.51 11.01 -9.20
C GLY A 55 12.99 9.99 -10.24
N THR A 56 12.30 8.87 -10.35
CA THR A 56 12.67 7.75 -11.23
C THR A 56 11.48 6.82 -11.42
N VAL A 57 11.57 5.86 -12.33
CA VAL A 57 10.68 4.69 -12.31
C VAL A 57 11.28 3.65 -11.37
N PRO A 58 10.69 3.40 -10.19
CA PRO A 58 11.21 2.39 -9.28
C PRO A 58 10.97 0.98 -9.81
N THR A 59 11.85 0.03 -9.45
CA THR A 59 11.50 -1.39 -9.57
C THR A 59 10.29 -1.72 -8.71
N PRO A 60 9.53 -2.80 -9.00
CA PRO A 60 8.36 -3.19 -8.20
C PRO A 60 8.66 -3.33 -6.70
N SER A 61 9.83 -3.84 -6.31
CA SER A 61 10.20 -3.94 -4.89
C SER A 61 10.47 -2.58 -4.24
N LEU A 62 11.07 -1.62 -4.97
CA LEU A 62 11.23 -0.25 -4.45
C LEU A 62 9.87 0.45 -4.37
N ALA A 63 9.00 0.28 -5.37
CA ALA A 63 7.65 0.83 -5.36
C ALA A 63 6.85 0.32 -4.16
N ALA A 64 6.89 -1.00 -3.90
CA ALA A 64 6.26 -1.61 -2.73
C ALA A 64 6.78 -1.02 -1.42
N ALA A 65 8.10 -0.93 -1.25
CA ALA A 65 8.71 -0.36 -0.04
C ALA A 65 8.33 1.12 0.19
N VAL A 66 8.21 1.91 -0.88
CA VAL A 66 7.75 3.30 -0.80
C VAL A 66 6.29 3.37 -0.36
N MET A 67 5.43 2.51 -0.90
CA MET A 67 4.03 2.44 -0.52
C MET A 67 3.85 1.98 0.92
N ASP A 68 4.56 0.93 1.35
CA ASP A 68 4.54 0.44 2.73
C ASP A 68 4.95 1.53 3.72
N TRP A 69 6.04 2.24 3.41
CA TRP A 69 6.47 3.39 4.19
C TRP A 69 5.41 4.50 4.22
N ALA A 70 4.83 4.85 3.07
CA ALA A 70 3.83 5.91 2.96
C ALA A 70 2.56 5.61 3.76
N VAL A 71 2.11 4.35 3.73
CA VAL A 71 0.98 3.86 4.54
C VAL A 71 1.31 3.94 6.03
N ALA A 72 2.51 3.50 6.44
CA ALA A 72 2.93 3.50 7.83
C ALA A 72 3.04 4.91 8.44
N VAL A 73 3.53 5.90 7.68
CA VAL A 73 3.64 7.30 8.16
C VAL A 73 2.35 8.11 7.97
N GLY A 74 1.36 7.56 7.27
CA GLY A 74 0.07 8.18 7.00
C GLY A 74 -0.98 7.73 8.03
N GLY A 75 -2.07 7.13 7.53
CA GLY A 75 -3.19 6.67 8.34
C GLY A 75 -3.00 5.30 9.00
N GLY A 76 -1.84 4.66 8.81
CA GLY A 76 -1.57 3.32 9.31
C GLY A 76 -1.95 2.21 8.34
N THR A 77 -1.43 1.00 8.58
CA THR A 77 -1.65 -0.17 7.73
C THR A 77 -3.05 -0.73 7.93
N PRO A 78 -3.87 -0.88 6.86
CA PRO A 78 -5.18 -1.50 6.99
C PRO A 78 -5.06 -2.96 7.46
N SER A 79 -6.02 -3.37 8.28
CA SER A 79 -6.13 -4.75 8.78
C SER A 79 -6.52 -5.72 7.64
N TRP A 80 -7.40 -5.29 6.76
CA TRP A 80 -7.81 -6.01 5.55
C TRP A 80 -6.81 -5.76 4.42
N ARG A 81 -5.93 -6.73 4.20
CA ARG A 81 -4.90 -6.72 3.14
C ARG A 81 -4.59 -8.14 2.68
N PRO A 82 -4.04 -8.32 1.46
CA PRO A 82 -3.57 -9.63 1.01
C PRO A 82 -2.61 -10.26 2.02
N GLN A 83 -2.79 -11.55 2.30
CA GLN A 83 -1.93 -12.33 3.20
C GLN A 83 -1.00 -13.27 2.43
N HIS A 84 -1.31 -13.49 1.15
CA HIS A 84 -0.53 -14.30 0.23
C HIS A 84 -0.33 -13.54 -1.10
N PRO A 85 0.77 -13.73 -1.85
CA PRO A 85 1.01 -13.07 -3.13
C PRO A 85 -0.07 -13.30 -4.20
N THR A 86 -0.85 -14.37 -4.05
CA THR A 86 -1.96 -14.70 -4.96
C THR A 86 -3.25 -13.97 -4.61
N GLN A 87 -3.30 -13.26 -3.48
CA GLN A 87 -4.53 -12.65 -3.00
C GLN A 87 -4.61 -11.17 -3.40
N SER A 88 -5.83 -10.70 -3.68
CA SER A 88 -6.16 -9.28 -3.68
C SER A 88 -7.28 -9.02 -2.68
N VAL A 89 -7.22 -7.87 -2.01
CA VAL A 89 -8.29 -7.39 -1.12
C VAL A 89 -8.72 -6.02 -1.57
N SER A 90 -10.01 -5.85 -1.82
CA SER A 90 -10.63 -4.58 -2.19
C SER A 90 -11.73 -4.24 -1.21
N THR A 91 -11.76 -2.99 -0.76
CA THR A 91 -12.78 -2.49 0.17
C THR A 91 -13.78 -1.59 -0.58
N ALA A 92 -15.05 -1.71 -0.24
CA ALA A 92 -16.11 -0.82 -0.72
C ALA A 92 -17.07 -0.46 0.41
N VAL A 93 -17.82 0.64 0.26
CA VAL A 93 -18.92 1.00 1.15
C VAL A 93 -20.21 0.92 0.36
N THR A 94 -21.20 0.20 0.89
CA THR A 94 -22.51 0.03 0.25
C THR A 94 -23.36 1.30 0.36
N GLY A 95 -24.44 1.39 -0.43
CA GLY A 95 -25.43 2.47 -0.31
C GLY A 95 -26.12 2.54 1.07
N HIS A 96 -26.07 1.46 1.86
CA HIS A 96 -26.59 1.41 3.24
C HIS A 96 -25.50 1.70 4.30
N GLY A 97 -24.29 2.09 3.88
CA GLY A 97 -23.20 2.44 4.80
C GLY A 97 -22.40 1.26 5.36
N ALA A 98 -22.73 0.02 5.00
CA ALA A 98 -21.95 -1.16 5.41
C ALA A 98 -20.64 -1.27 4.61
N THR A 99 -19.56 -1.69 5.28
CA THR A 99 -18.26 -1.94 4.63
C THR A 99 -18.19 -3.36 4.07
N LEU A 100 -17.88 -3.47 2.79
CA LEU A 100 -17.62 -4.70 2.07
C LEU A 100 -16.13 -4.93 1.87
N GLN A 101 -15.72 -6.18 1.99
CA GLN A 101 -14.38 -6.66 1.70
C GLN A 101 -14.47 -7.77 0.66
N VAL A 102 -13.81 -7.59 -0.47
CA VAL A 102 -13.73 -8.59 -1.55
C VAL A 102 -12.34 -9.21 -1.50
N VAL A 103 -12.26 -10.49 -1.17
CA VAL A 103 -11.01 -11.25 -1.11
C VAL A 103 -11.00 -12.24 -2.27
N HIS A 104 -10.02 -12.14 -3.15
CA HIS A 104 -9.88 -12.99 -4.34
C HIS A 104 -8.57 -13.76 -4.28
N ASN A 105 -8.56 -15.03 -4.71
CA ASN A 105 -7.36 -15.84 -4.92
C ASN A 105 -7.06 -16.00 -6.42
N TRP A 106 -6.05 -15.32 -6.95
CA TRP A 106 -5.59 -15.35 -8.34
C TRP A 106 -4.64 -16.53 -8.61
N SER A 107 -5.04 -17.73 -8.19
CA SER A 107 -4.20 -18.93 -8.34
C SER A 107 -5.05 -20.18 -8.54
N TRP A 108 -4.46 -21.18 -9.20
CA TRP A 108 -4.99 -22.54 -9.24
C TRP A 108 -4.81 -23.30 -7.92
N GLU A 109 -3.92 -22.82 -7.05
CA GLU A 109 -3.69 -23.40 -5.72
C GLU A 109 -4.61 -22.76 -4.68
N PRO A 110 -5.29 -23.55 -3.82
CA PRO A 110 -6.06 -23.01 -2.72
C PRO A 110 -5.20 -22.19 -1.75
N SER A 111 -5.81 -21.19 -1.11
CA SER A 111 -5.17 -20.42 -0.04
C SER A 111 -6.13 -20.19 1.14
N GLY A 112 -5.58 -19.80 2.28
CA GLY A 112 -6.36 -19.37 3.44
C GLY A 112 -6.28 -17.86 3.64
N PHE A 113 -7.37 -17.25 4.09
CA PHE A 113 -7.39 -15.85 4.50
C PHE A 113 -7.88 -15.73 5.95
N ARG A 114 -7.02 -15.27 6.86
CA ARG A 114 -7.40 -15.07 8.27
C ARG A 114 -8.17 -13.77 8.42
N LEU A 115 -9.40 -13.82 8.91
CA LEU A 115 -10.24 -12.64 9.06
C LEU A 115 -9.69 -11.71 10.15
N PRO A 116 -9.46 -10.40 9.85
CA PRO A 116 -9.04 -9.45 10.87
C PRO A 116 -10.16 -9.11 11.86
N ASP A 117 -11.40 -9.06 11.37
CA ASP A 117 -12.61 -8.71 12.12
C ASP A 117 -13.71 -9.74 11.85
N ALA A 118 -14.78 -9.73 12.66
CA ALA A 118 -15.95 -10.53 12.37
C ALA A 118 -16.60 -10.04 11.05
N ALA A 119 -17.11 -10.98 10.26
CA ALA A 119 -17.72 -10.67 8.99
C ALA A 119 -18.78 -11.71 8.61
N ARG A 120 -19.68 -11.33 7.71
CA ARG A 120 -20.66 -12.21 7.10
C ARG A 120 -20.40 -12.35 5.61
N ASP A 121 -20.32 -13.57 5.13
CA ASP A 121 -20.26 -13.87 3.71
C ASP A 121 -21.59 -13.57 3.04
N VAL A 122 -21.58 -12.73 2.01
CA VAL A 122 -22.77 -12.30 1.28
C VAL A 122 -23.32 -13.42 0.39
N SER A 123 -22.44 -14.28 -0.13
CA SER A 123 -22.78 -15.37 -1.04
C SER A 123 -23.39 -16.55 -0.31
N THR A 124 -22.92 -16.86 0.91
CA THR A 124 -23.40 -18.03 1.68
C THR A 124 -24.29 -17.66 2.87
N GLY A 125 -24.26 -16.41 3.33
CA GLY A 125 -24.90 -15.96 4.56
C GLY A 125 -24.17 -16.39 5.84
N GLU A 126 -23.05 -17.10 5.72
CA GLU A 126 -22.27 -17.60 6.85
C GLU A 126 -21.65 -16.44 7.65
N ARG A 127 -21.76 -16.50 8.98
CA ARG A 127 -21.06 -15.58 9.88
C ARG A 127 -19.74 -16.19 10.30
N CYS A 128 -18.67 -15.44 10.11
CA CYS A 128 -17.32 -15.82 10.46
C CYS A 128 -16.78 -14.92 11.56
N ALA A 129 -16.21 -15.51 12.61
CA ALA A 129 -15.59 -14.77 13.70
C ALA A 129 -14.24 -14.16 13.28
N ALA A 130 -13.83 -13.08 13.95
CA ALA A 130 -12.48 -12.57 13.84
C ALA A 130 -11.45 -13.68 14.15
N GLY A 131 -10.36 -13.72 13.38
CA GLY A 131 -9.31 -14.73 13.49
C GLY A 131 -9.63 -16.08 12.82
N ALA A 132 -10.87 -16.31 12.36
CA ALA A 132 -11.22 -17.50 11.58
C ALA A 132 -10.48 -17.51 10.24
N VAL A 133 -10.16 -18.70 9.73
CA VAL A 133 -9.50 -18.86 8.43
C VAL A 133 -10.57 -19.17 7.39
N LEU A 134 -10.75 -18.25 6.46
CA LEU A 134 -11.62 -18.40 5.30
C LEU A 134 -10.88 -19.21 4.22
N PRO A 135 -11.38 -20.39 3.81
CA PRO A 135 -10.81 -21.10 2.70
C PRO A 135 -11.14 -20.37 1.39
N LEU A 136 -10.12 -20.21 0.55
CA LEU A 136 -10.22 -19.72 -0.82
C LEU A 136 -9.78 -20.84 -1.77
N GLY A 137 -10.71 -21.35 -2.56
CA GLY A 137 -10.40 -22.31 -3.62
C GLY A 137 -9.55 -21.73 -4.76
N ALA A 138 -9.33 -22.54 -5.78
CA ALA A 138 -8.73 -22.10 -7.03
C ALA A 138 -9.60 -21.02 -7.69
N TRP A 139 -9.03 -19.85 -7.99
CA TRP A 139 -9.74 -18.70 -8.60
C TRP A 139 -10.96 -18.20 -7.81
N ASP A 140 -11.00 -18.50 -6.50
CA ASP A 140 -12.15 -18.22 -5.67
C ASP A 140 -12.23 -16.76 -5.26
N VAL A 141 -13.46 -16.31 -4.97
CA VAL A 141 -13.76 -14.96 -4.50
C VAL A 141 -14.78 -15.00 -3.38
N ARG A 142 -14.47 -14.29 -2.28
CA ARG A 142 -15.37 -14.15 -1.13
C ARG A 142 -15.70 -12.69 -0.93
N ILE A 143 -17.00 -12.41 -0.78
CA ILE A 143 -17.53 -11.06 -0.57
C ILE A 143 -18.08 -11.01 0.85
N LEU A 144 -17.49 -10.17 1.69
CA LEU A 144 -17.70 -10.16 3.12
C LEU A 144 -18.23 -8.79 3.55
N VAL A 145 -19.35 -8.75 4.27
CA VAL A 145 -19.79 -7.56 5.00
C VAL A 145 -19.16 -7.59 6.38
N GLN A 146 -18.43 -6.55 6.76
CA GLN A 146 -17.92 -6.42 8.13
C GLN A 146 -19.07 -6.22 9.12
N GLU A 147 -19.00 -6.88 10.27
CA GLU A 147 -19.99 -6.80 11.36
C GLU A 147 -19.47 -5.92 12.51
#